data_AF-A0A354JU93-F1
#
_entry.id   AF-A0A354JU93-F1
#
_cell.length_a   1.000
_cell.length_b   1.000
_cell.length_c   1.000
_cell.angle_alpha   90.00
_cell.angle_beta   90.00
_cell.angle_gamma   90.00
#
_symmetry.space_group_name_H-M   'P 1'
#
loop_
_entity.id
_entity.type
_entity.pdbx_description
1 polymer ?
#
loop_
_entity_poly.entity_id
_entity_poly.type
_entity_poly.pdbx_seq_one_letter_code
_entity_poly.pdbx_strand_id
1 'polypeptide(L)'
;MERISRKFFGVVASLLILPIFLIAQEDSIKVQKTAIFSGFNEAKAFKPFVAVEVWGTYNLGAGRSQVHDANRIDFSLRRLRFGADGSPYPWLSYNLHFYADRLGEDDFAFTKGSYGGISIWTAYLTLKILKESDLFNVHAGYYWAAISRQYNSSPWALMAFDKTRAGSLLRTFVTGKSNGIESGVGIGGLKNFRGFGISYRIGTYDPEAYVNPFSGSRLYTYRVMFSFGEPEAIKYSYMLTGNHWGKRIGVTVGFGWAAQKSGKLTDSTIWNRSDS
;
A
#
# COMPACT_ATOMS: atom_id res chain seq x y z
N MET A 1 -24.06 34.70 -66.12
CA MET A 1 -24.09 33.34 -65.52
C MET A 1 -23.55 33.47 -64.10
N GLU A 2 -24.40 33.72 -63.09
CA GLU A 2 -25.13 32.71 -62.29
C GLU A 2 -24.18 31.77 -61.51
N ARG A 3 -24.07 31.93 -60.18
CA ARG A 3 -24.86 31.33 -59.08
C ARG A 3 -24.19 30.04 -58.53
N ILE A 4 -23.69 30.06 -57.29
CA ILE A 4 -24.30 29.52 -56.05
C ILE A 4 -24.05 28.00 -55.82
N SER A 5 -23.70 27.66 -54.56
CA SER A 5 -23.96 26.37 -53.85
C SER A 5 -23.01 25.20 -54.16
N ARG A 6 -22.53 24.33 -53.25
CA ARG A 6 -22.89 23.97 -51.86
C ARG A 6 -21.73 23.15 -51.22
N LYS A 7 -21.50 23.39 -49.93
CA LYS A 7 -21.21 22.49 -48.80
C LYS A 7 -20.55 21.11 -49.04
N PHE A 8 -19.50 20.82 -48.27
CA PHE A 8 -19.49 19.64 -47.39
C PHE A 8 -18.72 19.88 -46.08
N PHE A 9 -19.32 19.42 -44.99
CA PHE A 9 -18.90 19.49 -43.59
C PHE A 9 -17.88 18.37 -43.30
N GLY A 10 -16.90 18.64 -42.44
CA GLY A 10 -15.95 17.62 -41.95
C GLY A 10 -15.11 18.15 -40.79
N VAL A 11 -15.67 18.00 -39.59
CA VAL A 11 -15.23 18.45 -38.26
C VAL A 11 -13.73 18.23 -37.99
N VAL A 12 -12.99 19.33 -37.74
CA VAL A 12 -11.74 19.33 -36.98
C VAL A 12 -12.08 19.84 -35.58
N ALA A 13 -12.26 18.92 -34.63
CA ALA A 13 -12.41 19.26 -33.21
C ALA A 13 -11.03 19.36 -32.57
N SER A 14 -10.36 20.48 -32.78
CA SER A 14 -9.25 20.93 -31.96
C SER A 14 -9.82 21.49 -30.66
N LEU A 15 -9.76 20.72 -29.57
CA LEU A 15 -10.06 21.20 -28.21
C LEU A 15 -8.97 22.20 -27.78
N LEU A 16 -9.15 23.45 -28.18
CA LEU A 16 -8.48 24.61 -27.63
C LEU A 16 -8.96 24.79 -26.18
N ILE A 17 -8.04 24.58 -25.25
CA ILE A 17 -8.15 24.97 -23.85
C ILE A 17 -8.23 26.51 -23.83
N LEU A 18 -9.43 27.04 -23.66
CA LEU A 18 -9.67 28.45 -23.32
C LEU A 18 -9.36 28.64 -21.83
N PRO A 19 -8.41 29.51 -21.45
CA PRO A 19 -8.24 29.91 -20.06
C PRO A 19 -9.41 30.85 -19.71
N ILE A 20 -10.35 30.36 -18.91
CA ILE A 20 -11.33 31.22 -18.26
C ILE A 20 -10.58 32.04 -17.20
N PHE A 21 -10.13 33.22 -17.59
CA PHE A 21 -9.84 34.30 -16.66
C PHE A 21 -11.17 34.75 -16.05
N LEU A 22 -11.56 34.13 -14.94
CA LEU A 22 -12.53 34.73 -14.04
C LEU A 22 -11.78 35.80 -13.25
N ILE A 23 -12.00 37.06 -13.61
CA ILE A 23 -11.72 38.20 -12.75
C ILE A 23 -12.66 38.03 -11.55
N ALA A 24 -12.14 37.47 -10.47
CA ALA A 24 -12.85 37.38 -9.21
C ALA A 24 -12.90 38.78 -8.59
N GLN A 25 -14.08 39.38 -8.70
CA GLN A 25 -14.48 40.58 -7.98
C GLN A 25 -14.37 40.33 -6.48
N GLU A 26 -13.61 41.20 -5.83
CA GLU A 26 -13.23 41.19 -4.43
C GLU A 26 -14.42 41.66 -3.57
N ASP A 27 -15.48 40.86 -3.47
CA ASP A 27 -16.62 41.13 -2.60
C ASP A 27 -16.78 40.02 -1.56
N SER A 28 -16.12 40.23 -0.41
CA SER A 28 -16.56 39.89 0.95
C SER A 28 -17.46 38.66 1.18
N ILE A 29 -17.12 37.51 0.61
CA ILE A 29 -17.64 36.24 1.13
C ILE A 29 -16.90 35.96 2.44
N LYS A 30 -17.51 36.32 3.57
CA LYS A 30 -17.25 35.66 4.85
C LYS A 30 -17.60 34.18 4.66
N VAL A 31 -16.63 33.41 4.18
CA VAL A 31 -16.70 31.96 4.13
C VAL A 31 -16.86 31.52 5.57
N GLN A 32 -18.10 31.18 5.96
CA GLN A 32 -18.34 30.28 7.07
C GLN A 32 -17.48 29.06 6.75
N LYS A 33 -16.31 28.96 7.38
CA LYS A 33 -15.52 27.73 7.40
C LYS A 33 -16.47 26.67 7.91
N THR A 34 -17.00 25.85 7.00
CA THR A 34 -17.76 24.66 7.34
C THR A 34 -16.88 23.90 8.32
N ALA A 35 -17.36 23.68 9.54
CA ALA A 35 -16.55 23.25 10.68
C ALA A 35 -15.68 22.01 10.41
N ILE A 36 -16.03 21.22 9.38
CA ILE A 36 -15.32 20.04 8.88
C ILE A 36 -13.94 20.38 8.30
N PHE A 37 -13.79 21.50 7.58
CA PHE A 37 -12.51 21.94 6.99
C PHE A 37 -11.79 22.98 7.86
N SER A 38 -12.21 23.14 9.11
CA SER A 38 -11.46 23.92 10.09
C SER A 38 -10.21 23.15 10.54
N GLY A 39 -9.12 23.87 10.80
CA GLY A 39 -7.88 23.26 11.27
C GLY A 39 -6.98 22.67 10.19
N PHE A 40 -7.01 23.23 8.97
CA PHE A 40 -5.99 22.92 7.96
C PHE A 40 -4.60 23.22 8.49
N ASN A 41 -3.67 22.29 8.34
CA ASN A 41 -2.30 22.41 8.77
C ASN A 41 -1.36 22.28 7.55
N GLU A 42 -0.96 23.41 7.00
CA GLU A 42 -0.10 23.49 5.81
C GLU A 42 1.22 22.73 6.00
N ALA A 43 1.88 22.90 7.15
CA ALA A 43 3.14 22.23 7.48
C ALA A 43 3.03 20.70 7.56
N LYS A 44 1.82 20.16 7.73
CA LYS A 44 1.55 18.71 7.72
C LYS A 44 0.81 18.25 6.46
N ALA A 45 0.41 19.16 5.58
CA ALA A 45 -0.40 18.83 4.41
C ALA A 45 0.40 18.01 3.39
N PHE A 46 1.72 18.23 3.32
CA PHE A 46 2.60 17.52 2.39
C PHE A 46 3.97 17.29 3.03
N LYS A 47 4.32 16.02 3.18
CA LYS A 47 5.63 15.56 3.63
C LYS A 47 6.22 14.69 2.51
N PRO A 48 7.23 15.17 1.78
CA PRO A 48 7.87 14.36 0.75
C PRO A 48 8.49 13.12 1.38
N PHE A 49 8.41 12.02 0.65
CA PHE A 49 8.97 10.73 1.02
C PHE A 49 9.89 10.28 -0.11
N VAL A 50 11.13 9.92 0.23
CA VAL A 50 12.07 9.22 -0.65
C VAL A 50 12.78 8.19 0.20
N ALA A 51 12.86 6.96 -0.29
CA ALA A 51 13.59 5.89 0.35
C ALA A 51 14.31 5.05 -0.70
N VAL A 52 15.61 4.84 -0.45
CA VAL A 52 16.52 4.12 -1.34
C VAL A 52 17.16 2.98 -0.55
N GLU A 53 17.10 1.79 -1.11
CA GLU A 53 17.77 0.60 -0.62
C GLU A 53 18.57 0.00 -1.78
N VAL A 54 19.89 -0.02 -1.60
CA VAL A 54 20.84 -0.57 -2.57
C VAL A 54 21.28 -1.95 -2.09
N TRP A 55 21.22 -2.94 -2.95
CA TRP A 55 21.74 -4.28 -2.68
C TRP A 55 22.96 -4.54 -3.57
N GLY A 56 23.98 -5.15 -2.96
CA GLY A 56 25.03 -5.88 -3.67
C GLY A 56 24.82 -7.36 -3.38
N THR A 57 24.60 -8.17 -4.41
CA THR A 57 24.39 -9.61 -4.25
C THR A 57 25.46 -10.39 -4.98
N TYR A 58 25.95 -11.45 -4.36
CA TYR A 58 26.85 -12.40 -5.00
C TYR A 58 26.13 -13.74 -5.13
N ASN A 59 25.87 -14.13 -6.36
CA ASN A 59 25.17 -15.37 -6.68
C ASN A 59 26.19 -16.49 -6.86
N LEU A 60 25.90 -17.66 -6.30
CA LEU A 60 26.71 -18.88 -6.44
C LEU A 60 25.86 -19.98 -7.07
N GLY A 61 26.33 -20.57 -8.17
CA GLY A 61 25.63 -21.66 -8.85
C GLY A 61 24.28 -21.29 -9.46
N ALA A 62 24.04 -20.01 -9.79
CA ALA A 62 22.78 -19.56 -10.39
C ALA A 62 22.71 -19.95 -11.87
N GLY A 63 22.18 -21.14 -12.17
CA GLY A 63 21.90 -21.58 -13.53
C GLY A 63 21.97 -23.09 -13.73
N ARG A 64 20.83 -23.76 -13.86
CA ARG A 64 20.76 -25.10 -14.47
C ARG A 64 20.89 -24.90 -15.99
N SER A 65 22.11 -24.74 -16.51
CA SER A 65 22.56 -25.16 -17.87
C SER A 65 23.79 -24.41 -18.39
N GLN A 66 24.16 -23.23 -17.88
CA GLN A 66 25.33 -22.48 -18.37
C GLN A 66 26.31 -22.17 -17.23
N VAL A 67 27.47 -22.83 -17.26
CA VAL A 67 28.52 -22.76 -16.22
C VAL A 67 29.20 -21.38 -16.17
N HIS A 68 29.20 -20.64 -17.28
CA HIS A 68 29.76 -19.29 -17.39
C HIS A 68 29.01 -18.27 -16.50
N ASP A 69 27.77 -18.58 -16.16
CA ASP A 69 26.82 -17.67 -15.54
C ASP A 69 26.60 -17.90 -14.04
N ALA A 70 27.25 -18.92 -13.48
CA ALA A 70 26.99 -19.46 -12.16
C ALA A 70 27.37 -18.52 -11.00
N ASN A 71 28.49 -17.79 -11.13
CA ASN A 71 29.06 -16.99 -10.05
C ASN A 71 29.21 -15.53 -10.48
N ARG A 72 28.37 -14.64 -9.95
CA ARG A 72 28.35 -13.23 -10.37
C ARG A 72 27.99 -12.28 -9.24
N ILE A 73 28.52 -11.07 -9.33
CA ILE A 73 28.09 -9.95 -8.50
C ILE A 73 27.04 -9.13 -9.26
N ASP A 74 26.00 -8.71 -8.56
CA ASP A 74 24.95 -7.82 -9.06
C ASP A 74 24.78 -6.65 -8.08
N PHE A 75 24.52 -5.46 -8.62
CA PHE A 75 24.21 -4.27 -7.85
C PHE A 75 22.91 -3.65 -8.35
N SER A 76 21.94 -3.52 -7.46
CA SER A 76 20.63 -3.02 -7.84
C SER A 76 20.00 -2.13 -6.77
N LEU A 77 19.13 -1.23 -7.22
CA LEU A 77 18.24 -0.49 -6.32
C LEU A 77 17.08 -1.40 -5.91
N ARG A 78 17.31 -2.26 -4.93
CA ARG A 78 16.29 -3.20 -4.42
C ARG A 78 14.96 -2.50 -4.10
N ARG A 79 15.01 -1.31 -3.49
CA ARG A 79 13.84 -0.45 -3.27
C ARG A 79 14.20 0.98 -3.64
N LEU A 80 13.49 1.52 -4.62
CA LEU A 80 13.49 2.95 -4.90
C LEU A 80 12.05 3.42 -4.80
N ARG A 81 11.72 4.14 -3.73
CA ARG A 81 10.36 4.58 -3.46
C ARG A 81 10.31 6.05 -3.18
N PHE A 82 9.26 6.68 -3.68
CA PHE A 82 9.11 8.11 -3.58
C PHE A 82 7.64 8.50 -3.57
N GLY A 83 7.32 9.69 -3.09
CA GLY A 83 5.95 10.20 -3.06
C GLY A 83 5.76 11.16 -1.90
N ALA A 84 4.59 11.09 -1.26
CA ALA A 84 4.28 11.94 -0.13
C ALA A 84 3.33 11.28 0.87
N ASP A 85 3.51 11.68 2.12
CA ASP A 85 2.54 11.48 3.20
C ASP A 85 1.96 12.85 3.57
N GLY A 86 0.74 12.87 4.10
CA GLY A 86 0.21 14.10 4.65
C GLY A 86 -0.88 13.87 5.68
N SER A 87 -1.08 14.89 6.50
CA SER A 87 -2.15 14.98 7.49
C SER A 87 -2.68 16.41 7.52
N PRO A 88 -3.29 16.87 6.41
CA PRO A 88 -3.74 18.27 6.28
C PRO A 88 -4.78 18.65 7.33
N TYR A 89 -5.52 17.69 7.88
CA TYR A 89 -6.45 17.89 8.99
C TYR A 89 -6.22 16.88 10.11
N PRO A 90 -6.59 17.18 11.37
CA PRO A 90 -6.47 16.20 12.47
C PRO A 90 -7.26 14.90 12.26
N TRP A 91 -8.28 14.94 11.39
CA TRP A 91 -9.15 13.81 11.05
C TRP A 91 -8.78 13.14 9.73
N LEU A 92 -7.89 13.71 8.92
CA LEU A 92 -7.53 13.20 7.58
C LEU A 92 -6.03 13.05 7.45
N SER A 93 -5.59 11.84 7.10
CA SER A 93 -4.25 11.59 6.59
C SER A 93 -4.29 10.81 5.29
N TYR A 94 -3.22 10.93 4.50
CA TYR A 94 -3.03 10.21 3.25
C TYR A 94 -1.60 9.70 3.13
N ASN A 95 -1.46 8.69 2.29
CA ASN A 95 -0.19 8.11 1.86
C ASN A 95 -0.28 7.84 0.36
N LEU A 96 0.64 8.43 -0.41
CA LEU A 96 0.77 8.22 -1.86
C LEU A 96 2.23 7.97 -2.17
N HIS A 97 2.59 6.70 -2.36
CA HIS A 97 3.95 6.30 -2.69
C HIS A 97 3.98 5.51 -4.00
N PHE A 98 5.05 5.73 -4.76
CA PHE A 98 5.40 5.02 -5.98
C PHE A 98 6.65 4.17 -5.73
N TYR A 99 6.86 3.16 -6.57
CA TYR A 99 8.09 2.38 -6.59
C TYR A 99 8.68 2.31 -7.99
N ALA A 100 10.01 2.24 -8.03
CA ALA A 100 10.86 1.88 -9.16
C ALA A 100 11.89 0.84 -8.67
N ASP A 101 11.39 -0.14 -7.89
CA ASP A 101 12.17 -1.20 -7.26
C ASP A 101 12.88 -2.07 -8.33
N ARG A 102 14.08 -2.55 -7.99
CA ARG A 102 14.95 -3.44 -8.79
C ARG A 102 15.61 -2.81 -10.00
N LEU A 103 15.76 -1.49 -10.01
CA LEU A 103 16.51 -0.83 -11.07
C LEU A 103 17.98 -1.31 -11.07
N GLY A 104 18.45 -1.80 -12.22
CA GLY A 104 19.81 -2.30 -12.40
C GLY A 104 20.03 -3.76 -12.00
N GLU A 105 18.98 -4.49 -11.59
CA GLU A 105 19.08 -5.93 -11.28
C GLU A 105 19.37 -6.75 -12.54
N ASP A 106 20.42 -7.56 -12.48
CA ASP A 106 20.76 -8.57 -13.51
C ASP A 106 19.61 -9.60 -13.66
N ASP A 107 19.21 -9.89 -14.90
CA ASP A 107 18.16 -10.87 -15.23
C ASP A 107 18.47 -12.30 -14.72
N PHE A 108 19.75 -12.60 -14.50
CA PHE A 108 20.22 -13.87 -13.95
C PHE A 108 20.46 -13.84 -12.44
N ALA A 109 20.17 -12.72 -11.75
CA ALA A 109 20.26 -12.64 -10.30
C ALA A 109 19.26 -13.59 -9.63
N PHE A 110 19.67 -14.28 -8.56
CA PHE A 110 18.79 -15.22 -7.85
C PHE A 110 17.72 -14.51 -7.00
N THR A 111 17.83 -13.20 -6.84
CA THR A 111 16.87 -12.35 -6.15
C THR A 111 15.54 -12.29 -6.90
N LYS A 112 14.64 -13.25 -6.64
CA LYS A 112 13.34 -13.39 -7.31
C LYS A 112 12.58 -12.08 -7.56
N GLY A 113 12.43 -11.68 -8.83
CA GLY A 113 11.65 -10.54 -9.34
C GLY A 113 12.47 -9.75 -10.37
N SER A 114 11.85 -8.82 -11.09
CA SER A 114 12.53 -7.99 -12.11
C SER A 114 11.99 -6.56 -12.03
N TYR A 115 12.76 -5.59 -12.54
CA TYR A 115 12.27 -4.22 -12.70
C TYR A 115 11.01 -4.21 -13.56
N GLY A 116 9.92 -3.65 -13.02
CA GLY A 116 8.61 -3.60 -13.68
C GLY A 116 8.21 -2.20 -14.13
N GLY A 117 9.13 -1.23 -14.15
CA GLY A 117 8.79 0.18 -14.37
C GLY A 117 8.45 0.94 -13.09
N ILE A 118 7.96 2.16 -13.26
CA ILE A 118 7.40 2.98 -12.18
C ILE A 118 5.93 2.61 -11.99
N SER A 119 5.53 2.30 -10.76
CA SER A 119 4.14 2.00 -10.44
C SER A 119 3.74 2.47 -9.03
N ILE A 120 2.46 2.45 -8.74
CA ILE A 120 1.93 2.80 -7.43
C ILE A 120 2.32 1.71 -6.44
N TRP A 121 3.02 2.09 -5.37
CA TRP A 121 3.27 1.20 -4.25
C TRP A 121 2.06 1.18 -3.31
N THR A 122 1.62 2.36 -2.88
CA THR A 122 0.49 2.56 -1.98
C THR A 122 -0.20 3.88 -2.28
N ALA A 123 -1.52 3.90 -2.15
CA ALA A 123 -2.32 5.10 -2.36
C ALA A 123 -3.59 5.00 -1.51
N TYR A 124 -3.58 5.51 -0.29
CA TYR A 124 -4.73 5.39 0.62
C TYR A 124 -4.92 6.59 1.52
N LEU A 125 -6.16 6.75 1.97
CA LEU A 125 -6.60 7.74 2.95
C LEU A 125 -6.90 7.04 4.28
N THR A 126 -6.71 7.78 5.37
CA THR A 126 -7.18 7.40 6.70
C THR A 126 -8.00 8.54 7.28
N LEU A 127 -9.24 8.21 7.67
CA LEU A 127 -10.16 9.10 8.35
C LEU A 127 -10.20 8.71 9.83
N LYS A 128 -9.73 9.60 10.70
CA LYS A 128 -9.87 9.47 12.15
C LYS A 128 -11.22 10.05 12.57
N ILE A 129 -12.17 9.15 12.84
CA ILE A 129 -13.57 9.53 13.12
C ILE A 129 -13.70 10.12 14.53
N LEU A 130 -12.99 9.55 15.51
CA LEU A 130 -13.00 10.02 16.89
C LEU A 130 -11.82 10.97 17.13
N LYS A 131 -12.08 12.26 17.36
CA LYS A 131 -11.03 13.28 17.50
C LYS A 131 -10.01 12.95 18.59
N GLU A 132 -10.50 12.50 19.75
CA GLU A 132 -9.69 12.24 20.96
C GLU A 132 -9.30 10.76 21.12
N SER A 133 -9.71 9.90 20.18
CA SER A 133 -9.53 8.46 20.32
C SER A 133 -9.04 7.81 19.04
N ASP A 134 -8.08 6.91 19.19
CA ASP A 134 -7.58 6.08 18.10
C ASP A 134 -8.39 4.79 17.92
N LEU A 135 -9.56 4.68 18.57
CA LEU A 135 -10.42 3.50 18.56
C LEU A 135 -11.11 3.24 17.22
N PHE A 136 -11.31 4.25 16.39
CA PHE A 136 -12.07 4.11 15.15
C PHE A 136 -11.50 5.00 14.05
N ASN A 137 -10.85 4.35 13.10
CA ASN A 137 -10.26 4.93 11.91
C ASN A 137 -10.76 4.17 10.69
N VAL A 138 -11.15 4.88 9.64
CA VAL A 138 -11.56 4.32 8.36
C VAL A 138 -10.42 4.47 7.37
N HIS A 139 -10.13 3.43 6.61
CA HIS A 139 -9.10 3.41 5.57
C HIS A 139 -9.77 3.11 4.22
N ALA A 140 -9.29 3.77 3.17
CA ALA A 140 -9.78 3.53 1.81
C ALA A 140 -8.65 3.76 0.80
N GLY A 141 -8.56 2.90 -0.21
CA GLY A 141 -7.59 3.00 -1.30
C GLY A 141 -6.80 1.71 -1.50
N TYR A 142 -5.56 1.83 -1.97
CA TYR A 142 -4.64 0.75 -2.27
C TYR A 142 -3.60 0.58 -1.15
N TYR A 143 -3.81 -0.43 -0.29
CA TYR A 143 -3.01 -0.68 0.92
C TYR A 143 -3.07 -2.16 1.35
N TRP A 144 -2.28 -2.57 2.35
CA TRP A 144 -2.15 -3.98 2.74
C TRP A 144 -3.46 -4.61 3.25
N ALA A 145 -3.83 -5.79 2.75
CA ALA A 145 -4.91 -6.63 3.29
C ALA A 145 -4.44 -7.41 4.55
N ALA A 146 -4.12 -6.69 5.61
CA ALA A 146 -3.31 -7.18 6.72
C ALA A 146 -4.00 -8.24 7.61
N ILE A 147 -3.46 -9.47 7.61
CA ILE A 147 -3.89 -10.55 8.53
C ILE A 147 -2.85 -10.95 9.58
N SER A 148 -1.59 -10.53 9.43
CA SER A 148 -0.53 -10.85 10.41
C SER A 148 0.35 -9.65 10.72
N ARG A 149 1.21 -9.80 11.74
CA ARG A 149 2.12 -8.73 12.17
C ARG A 149 3.11 -8.34 11.07
N GLN A 150 3.91 -9.29 10.60
CA GLN A 150 4.91 -9.03 9.56
C GLN A 150 4.27 -8.63 8.22
N TYR A 151 3.05 -9.12 7.94
CA TYR A 151 2.27 -8.69 6.78
C TYR A 151 2.17 -7.16 6.74
N ASN A 152 1.83 -6.55 7.89
CA ASN A 152 1.55 -5.12 8.01
C ASN A 152 2.72 -4.28 8.57
N SER A 153 3.89 -4.89 8.77
CA SER A 153 5.09 -4.14 9.15
C SER A 153 5.67 -3.41 7.94
N SER A 154 6.10 -2.17 8.15
CA SER A 154 6.84 -1.41 7.13
C SER A 154 8.07 -2.18 6.67
N PRO A 155 8.37 -2.24 5.36
CA PRO A 155 9.60 -2.86 4.85
C PRO A 155 10.87 -2.17 5.37
N TRP A 156 10.77 -0.90 5.75
CA TRP A 156 11.85 -0.09 6.32
C TRP A 156 12.12 -0.37 7.79
N ALA A 157 11.25 -1.15 8.45
CA ALA A 157 11.33 -1.45 9.87
C ALA A 157 11.59 -2.94 10.13
N LEU A 158 12.03 -3.67 9.12
CA LEU A 158 12.44 -5.06 9.23
C LEU A 158 13.91 -5.13 9.67
N MET A 159 14.23 -6.15 10.48
CA MET A 159 15.61 -6.41 10.90
C MET A 159 16.36 -7.34 9.94
N ALA A 160 15.68 -7.84 8.91
CA ALA A 160 16.25 -8.66 7.85
C ALA A 160 16.08 -7.92 6.52
N PHE A 161 16.92 -8.25 5.54
CA PHE A 161 16.88 -7.66 4.19
C PHE A 161 15.49 -7.82 3.53
N ASP A 162 14.80 -8.95 3.78
CA ASP A 162 13.44 -9.17 3.29
C ASP A 162 12.50 -9.70 4.37
N LYS A 163 11.19 -9.59 4.12
CA LYS A 163 10.18 -10.29 4.90
C LYS A 163 10.40 -11.80 4.75
N THR A 164 10.01 -12.56 5.77
CA THR A 164 10.18 -14.02 5.74
C THR A 164 9.40 -14.63 4.57
N ARG A 165 9.88 -15.76 4.07
CA ARG A 165 9.16 -16.51 3.03
C ARG A 165 7.75 -16.88 3.49
N ALA A 166 7.58 -17.30 4.74
CA ALA A 166 6.25 -17.56 5.31
C ALA A 166 5.33 -16.34 5.21
N GLY A 167 5.83 -15.14 5.52
CA GLY A 167 5.08 -13.90 5.36
C GLY A 167 4.77 -13.53 3.90
N SER A 168 5.65 -13.87 2.95
CA SER A 168 5.39 -13.72 1.51
C SER A 168 4.33 -14.71 1.02
N LEU A 169 4.46 -15.99 1.37
CA LEU A 169 3.51 -17.04 1.02
C LEU A 169 2.12 -16.76 1.58
N LEU A 170 2.03 -16.27 2.81
CA LEU A 170 0.76 -15.87 3.42
C LEU A 170 0.09 -14.72 2.64
N ARG A 171 0.87 -13.73 2.19
CA ARG A 171 0.37 -12.61 1.37
C ARG A 171 -0.15 -13.10 0.02
N THR A 172 0.66 -13.90 -0.68
CA THR A 172 0.27 -14.50 -1.95
C THR A 172 -0.95 -15.42 -1.79
N PHE A 173 -1.04 -16.18 -0.70
CA PHE A 173 -2.18 -17.05 -0.42
C PHE A 173 -3.48 -16.24 -0.27
N VAL A 174 -3.42 -15.10 0.44
CA VAL A 174 -4.59 -14.26 0.73
C VAL A 174 -4.99 -13.37 -0.43
N THR A 175 -4.05 -12.73 -1.13
CA THR A 175 -4.37 -11.74 -2.17
C THR A 175 -3.91 -12.10 -3.57
N GLY A 176 -3.13 -13.17 -3.72
CA GLY A 176 -2.46 -13.52 -4.99
C GLY A 176 -1.18 -12.72 -5.26
N LYS A 177 -0.89 -11.67 -4.46
CA LYS A 177 0.31 -10.83 -4.61
C LYS A 177 1.29 -11.03 -3.46
N SER A 178 2.57 -11.10 -3.76
CA SER A 178 3.63 -11.23 -2.74
C SER A 178 3.75 -9.99 -1.86
N ASN A 179 3.35 -8.80 -2.34
CA ASN A 179 3.34 -7.57 -1.56
C ASN A 179 2.15 -7.48 -0.59
N GLY A 180 1.03 -8.17 -0.90
CA GLY A 180 -0.20 -8.23 -0.11
C GLY A 180 -1.03 -6.94 -0.12
N ILE A 181 -0.80 -6.05 -1.09
CA ILE A 181 -1.45 -4.73 -1.22
C ILE A 181 -2.61 -4.86 -2.22
N GLU A 182 -3.80 -4.44 -1.83
CA GLU A 182 -4.99 -4.47 -2.67
C GLU A 182 -5.84 -3.22 -2.46
N SER A 183 -6.72 -2.96 -3.44
CA SER A 183 -7.73 -1.92 -3.31
C SER A 183 -8.81 -2.37 -2.34
N GLY A 184 -9.21 -1.50 -1.43
CA GLY A 184 -10.23 -1.86 -0.45
C GLY A 184 -10.62 -0.73 0.48
N VAL A 185 -11.49 -1.10 1.42
CA VAL A 185 -11.90 -0.25 2.54
C VAL A 185 -11.83 -1.06 3.83
N GLY A 186 -11.51 -0.40 4.92
CA GLY A 186 -11.36 -1.07 6.20
C GLY A 186 -11.46 -0.13 7.36
N ILE A 187 -11.61 -0.70 8.53
CA ILE A 187 -11.63 0.00 9.80
C ILE A 187 -10.55 -0.56 10.70
N GLY A 188 -10.05 0.27 11.59
CA GLY A 188 -9.17 -0.21 12.64
C GLY A 188 -9.05 0.75 13.79
N GLY A 189 -8.53 0.24 14.88
CA GLY A 189 -8.39 1.02 16.08
C GLY A 189 -7.36 0.46 17.05
N LEU A 190 -7.03 1.30 18.01
CA LEU A 190 -6.15 1.02 19.12
C LEU A 190 -6.75 1.60 20.40
N LYS A 191 -6.74 0.81 21.47
CA LYS A 191 -7.00 1.29 22.82
C LYS A 191 -5.99 0.68 23.77
N ASN A 192 -5.27 1.53 24.47
CA ASN A 192 -4.36 1.14 25.53
C ASN A 192 -4.99 1.46 26.88
N PHE A 193 -4.99 0.46 27.75
CA PHE A 193 -5.31 0.52 29.16
C PHE A 193 -4.00 0.37 29.96
N ARG A 194 -4.08 0.49 31.28
CA ARG A 194 -2.91 0.24 32.14
C ARG A 194 -2.55 -1.24 32.11
N GLY A 195 -1.43 -1.59 31.49
CA GLY A 195 -0.91 -2.96 31.41
C GLY A 195 -1.61 -3.86 30.38
N PHE A 196 -2.53 -3.32 29.59
CA PHE A 196 -3.26 -4.08 28.58
C PHE A 196 -3.60 -3.20 27.38
N GLY A 197 -3.55 -3.74 26.16
CA GLY A 197 -3.90 -3.01 24.95
C GLY A 197 -4.62 -3.88 23.94
N ILE A 198 -5.55 -3.29 23.19
CA ILE A 198 -6.24 -3.93 22.08
C ILE A 198 -5.99 -3.12 20.83
N SER A 199 -5.63 -3.81 19.73
CA SER A 199 -5.69 -3.21 18.41
C SER A 199 -6.38 -4.14 17.43
N TYR A 200 -7.19 -3.58 16.54
CA TYR A 200 -7.92 -4.37 15.55
C TYR A 200 -7.87 -3.70 14.19
N ARG A 201 -7.99 -4.52 13.15
CA ARG A 201 -8.11 -4.12 11.74
C ARG A 201 -9.08 -5.08 11.06
N ILE A 202 -10.07 -4.54 10.38
CA ILE A 202 -11.08 -5.30 9.65
C ILE A 202 -11.23 -4.64 8.29
N GLY A 203 -11.22 -5.39 7.21
CA GLY A 203 -11.33 -4.78 5.88
C GLY A 203 -11.94 -5.70 4.85
N THR A 204 -12.41 -5.08 3.78
CA THR A 204 -12.84 -5.74 2.55
C THR A 204 -11.99 -5.23 1.40
N TYR A 205 -11.54 -6.14 0.55
CA TYR A 205 -10.60 -5.88 -0.53
C TYR A 205 -11.05 -6.56 -1.81
N ASP A 206 -10.65 -5.99 -2.94
CA ASP A 206 -10.86 -6.53 -4.28
C ASP A 206 -9.50 -7.01 -4.81
N PRO A 207 -9.08 -8.25 -4.47
CA PRO A 207 -7.79 -8.77 -4.89
C PRO A 207 -7.77 -8.99 -6.40
N GLU A 208 -6.93 -8.24 -7.11
CA GLU A 208 -6.84 -8.23 -8.58
C GLU A 208 -6.69 -9.64 -9.18
N ALA A 209 -5.89 -10.49 -8.53
CA ALA A 209 -5.63 -11.86 -8.97
C ALA A 209 -6.89 -12.75 -9.05
N TYR A 210 -7.98 -12.35 -8.38
CA TYR A 210 -9.23 -13.11 -8.26
C TYR A 210 -10.45 -12.30 -8.72
N VAL A 211 -10.26 -11.16 -9.40
CA VAL A 211 -11.35 -10.39 -9.98
C VAL A 211 -11.89 -11.15 -11.19
N ASN A 212 -13.12 -11.63 -11.10
CA ASN A 212 -13.89 -12.12 -12.24
C ASN A 212 -14.84 -11.00 -12.70
N PRO A 213 -14.91 -10.67 -14.02
CA PRO A 213 -15.84 -9.67 -14.55
C PRO A 213 -17.32 -9.95 -14.24
N PHE A 214 -17.68 -11.19 -13.89
CA PHE A 214 -19.07 -11.62 -13.64
C PHE A 214 -19.40 -11.90 -12.17
N SER A 215 -18.41 -11.91 -11.27
CA SER A 215 -18.64 -12.14 -9.83
C SER A 215 -17.56 -11.49 -8.97
N GLY A 216 -17.94 -10.51 -8.14
CA GLY A 216 -17.06 -9.90 -7.16
C GLY A 216 -16.78 -10.83 -5.99
N SER A 217 -15.58 -11.41 -5.94
CA SER A 217 -15.14 -12.26 -4.84
C SER A 217 -14.37 -11.42 -3.82
N ARG A 218 -15.09 -10.58 -3.07
CA ARG A 218 -14.46 -9.73 -2.05
C ARG A 218 -13.71 -10.56 -1.02
N LEU A 219 -12.50 -10.15 -0.73
CA LEU A 219 -11.69 -10.68 0.36
C LEU A 219 -12.01 -9.90 1.63
N TYR A 220 -12.43 -10.61 2.67
CA TYR A 220 -12.61 -10.06 4.01
C TYR A 220 -11.42 -10.45 4.87
N THR A 221 -10.81 -9.49 5.54
CA THR A 221 -9.73 -9.73 6.51
C THR A 221 -10.10 -9.20 7.87
N TYR A 222 -9.70 -9.94 8.90
CA TYR A 222 -9.88 -9.58 10.30
C TYR A 222 -8.57 -9.82 11.01
N ARG A 223 -8.17 -8.88 11.86
CA ARG A 223 -7.01 -9.00 12.71
C ARG A 223 -7.28 -8.33 14.04
N VAL A 224 -7.02 -9.05 15.12
CA VAL A 224 -7.11 -8.52 16.48
C VAL A 224 -5.82 -8.85 17.22
N MET A 225 -5.32 -7.92 18.01
CA MET A 225 -4.13 -8.07 18.83
C MET A 225 -4.44 -7.66 20.25
N PHE A 226 -3.98 -8.48 21.19
CA PHE A 226 -4.02 -8.25 22.62
C PHE A 226 -2.59 -8.11 23.13
N SER A 227 -2.26 -6.95 23.68
CA SER A 227 -0.97 -6.67 24.31
C SER A 227 -1.12 -6.72 25.82
N PHE A 228 -0.21 -7.42 26.50
CA PHE A 228 -0.10 -7.51 27.96
C PHE A 228 1.23 -6.90 28.40
N GLY A 229 1.21 -6.07 29.44
CA GLY A 229 2.34 -5.23 29.85
C GLY A 229 2.39 -3.93 29.05
N GLU A 230 3.55 -3.59 28.49
CA GLU A 230 3.67 -2.44 27.62
C GLU A 230 2.98 -2.67 26.26
N PRO A 231 2.25 -1.68 25.71
CA PRO A 231 1.58 -1.82 24.42
C PRO A 231 2.58 -1.81 23.26
N GLU A 232 2.21 -2.45 22.15
CA GLU A 232 3.05 -2.47 20.94
C GLU A 232 3.06 -1.13 20.19
N ALA A 233 1.99 -0.35 20.33
CA ALA A 233 1.89 0.99 19.74
C ALA A 233 1.19 1.93 20.72
N ILE A 234 1.65 3.18 20.79
CA ILE A 234 1.02 4.23 21.61
C ILE A 234 -0.11 4.91 20.84
N LYS A 235 0.10 5.13 19.54
CA LYS A 235 -0.87 5.71 18.62
C LYS A 235 -1.22 4.72 17.52
N TYR A 236 -2.46 4.76 17.06
CA TYR A 236 -2.87 3.93 15.95
C TYR A 236 -2.17 4.39 14.66
N SER A 237 -1.66 3.42 13.94
CA SER A 237 -1.19 3.54 12.57
C SER A 237 -1.64 2.28 11.84
N TYR A 238 -2.03 2.43 10.58
CA TYR A 238 -2.39 1.27 9.79
C TYR A 238 -1.19 0.32 9.69
N MET A 239 -0.04 0.85 9.25
CA MET A 239 1.23 0.14 9.23
C MET A 239 1.85 0.06 10.63
N LEU A 240 2.34 -1.12 10.97
CA LEU A 240 3.07 -1.34 12.21
C LEU A 240 4.55 -0.97 12.04
N THR A 241 5.12 -0.42 13.11
CA THR A 241 6.56 -0.26 13.24
C THR A 241 7.24 -1.63 13.37
N GLY A 242 8.58 -1.62 13.30
CA GLY A 242 9.41 -2.81 13.35
C GLY A 242 9.25 -3.60 14.64
N ASN A 243 10.03 -4.68 14.79
CA ASN A 243 10.01 -5.42 16.05
C ASN A 243 10.66 -4.59 17.19
N HIS A 244 10.08 -4.64 18.39
CA HIS A 244 10.53 -3.92 19.59
C HIS A 244 11.53 -4.75 20.40
N TRP A 245 12.45 -5.48 19.74
CA TRP A 245 13.39 -6.40 20.38
C TRP A 245 14.12 -5.75 21.55
N GLY A 246 13.88 -6.25 22.77
CA GLY A 246 14.52 -5.79 24.01
C GLY A 246 14.13 -4.38 24.49
N LYS A 247 13.29 -3.66 23.76
CA LYS A 247 12.88 -2.27 24.08
C LYS A 247 11.53 -2.19 24.80
N ARG A 248 10.84 -3.32 24.92
CA ARG A 248 9.48 -3.38 25.44
C ARG A 248 9.33 -4.56 26.40
N ILE A 249 8.74 -4.31 27.56
CA ILE A 249 8.40 -5.33 28.56
C ILE A 249 6.92 -5.68 28.38
N GLY A 250 6.64 -6.63 27.48
CA GLY A 250 5.29 -7.10 27.25
C GLY A 250 5.18 -8.16 26.17
N VAL A 251 4.04 -8.84 26.14
CA VAL A 251 3.70 -9.87 25.16
C VAL A 251 2.51 -9.41 24.34
N THR A 252 2.54 -9.61 23.02
CA THR A 252 1.35 -9.41 22.17
C THR A 252 0.96 -10.71 21.52
N VAL A 253 -0.31 -11.10 21.67
CA VAL A 253 -0.92 -12.23 20.94
C VAL A 253 -1.84 -11.65 19.88
N GLY A 254 -1.70 -12.12 18.64
CA GLY A 254 -2.48 -11.65 17.50
C GLY A 254 -3.18 -12.78 16.78
N PHE A 255 -4.45 -12.57 16.48
CA PHE A 255 -5.29 -13.46 15.69
C PHE A 255 -5.59 -12.81 14.34
N GLY A 256 -5.48 -13.60 13.27
CA GLY A 256 -5.70 -13.16 11.90
C GLY A 256 -6.61 -14.13 11.16
N TRP A 257 -7.56 -13.60 10.41
CA TRP A 257 -8.53 -14.37 9.63
C TRP A 257 -8.68 -13.74 8.24
N ALA A 258 -8.80 -14.57 7.20
CA ALA A 258 -9.21 -14.17 5.86
C ALA A 258 -10.36 -15.06 5.36
N ALA A 259 -11.33 -14.47 4.65
CA ALA A 259 -12.43 -15.19 4.03
C ALA A 259 -12.76 -14.60 2.66
N GLN A 260 -13.04 -15.44 1.68
CA GLN A 260 -13.42 -15.03 0.32
C GLN A 260 -14.45 -16.04 -0.21
N LYS A 261 -15.55 -15.56 -0.81
CA LYS A 261 -16.66 -16.41 -1.29
C LYS A 261 -16.22 -17.34 -2.43
N SER A 262 -15.39 -16.83 -3.32
CA SER A 262 -14.84 -17.54 -4.48
C SER A 262 -13.43 -17.04 -4.74
N GLY A 263 -12.47 -17.51 -3.94
CA GLY A 263 -11.08 -17.46 -4.38
C GLY A 263 -10.90 -18.49 -5.49
N LYS A 264 -10.02 -18.24 -6.47
CA LYS A 264 -9.35 -19.40 -7.07
C LYS A 264 -8.78 -20.16 -5.89
N LEU A 265 -8.99 -21.48 -5.83
CA LEU A 265 -8.24 -22.32 -4.91
C LEU A 265 -6.77 -21.94 -5.13
N THR A 266 -6.20 -21.24 -4.16
CA THR A 266 -4.77 -21.36 -3.86
C THR A 266 -4.56 -22.72 -3.21
N ASP A 267 -5.18 -23.77 -3.79
CA ASP A 267 -4.73 -25.14 -3.72
C ASP A 267 -3.34 -25.10 -4.31
N SER A 268 -2.41 -24.74 -3.45
CA SER A 268 -1.08 -25.24 -3.53
C SER A 268 -0.39 -24.99 -4.87
N THR A 269 -0.41 -23.81 -5.51
CA THR A 269 0.65 -23.55 -6.50
C THR A 269 2.06 -23.62 -5.87
N ILE A 270 2.13 -23.64 -4.53
CA ILE A 270 3.32 -23.99 -3.75
C ILE A 270 3.62 -25.50 -3.77
N TRP A 271 2.61 -26.39 -3.87
CA TRP A 271 2.79 -27.86 -3.91
C TRP A 271 2.55 -28.48 -5.30
N ASN A 272 1.93 -27.76 -6.23
CA ASN A 272 1.68 -28.13 -7.61
C ASN A 272 2.87 -27.71 -8.48
N ARG A 273 4.08 -27.99 -8.00
CA ARG A 273 5.26 -28.15 -8.86
C ARG A 273 5.28 -29.61 -9.30
N SER A 274 4.34 -29.97 -10.15
CA SER A 274 4.41 -31.18 -10.97
C SER A 274 4.70 -30.77 -12.42
N ASP A 275 5.71 -29.91 -12.61
CA ASP A 275 6.32 -29.72 -13.92
C ASP A 275 7.76 -30.22 -13.79
N SER A 276 7.90 -31.51 -14.05
CA SER A 276 9.09 -32.18 -14.57
C SER A 276 9.48 -31.59 -15.91
#